data_AF-A0A383F747-F1
#
_entry.id   AF-A0A383F747-F1
#
_cell.length_a   1.000
_cell.length_b   1.000
_cell.length_c   1.000
_cell.angle_alpha   90.00
_cell.angle_beta   90.00
_cell.angle_gamma   90.00
#
_symmetry.space_group_name_H-M   'P 1'
#
loop_
_entity.id
_entity.type
_entity.pdbx_description
1 polymer ?
#
loop_
_entity_poly.entity_id
_entity_poly.type
_entity_poly.pdbx_seq_one_letter_code
_entity_poly.pdbx_strand_id
1 'polypeptide(L)' 'MNINWEARQEAFKSVIQNAKSRSRGYDCLIPVSGGKDSTWQVLMCLEYGLNPLAVTWRPPMRTK' A
#
# COMPACT_ATOMS: atom_id res chain seq x y z
N MET A 1 -24.89 -10.59 -6.24
CA MET A 1 -23.85 -9.53 -6.22
C MET A 1 -22.69 -10.00 -7.08
N ASN A 2 -22.51 -9.42 -8.27
CA ASN A 2 -21.34 -9.73 -9.11
C ASN A 2 -20.30 -8.62 -8.90
N ILE A 3 -19.11 -8.97 -8.43
CA ILE A 3 -18.04 -8.00 -8.23
C ILE A 3 -17.25 -7.93 -9.54
N ASN A 4 -17.25 -6.77 -10.19
CA ASN A 4 -16.43 -6.54 -11.37
C ASN A 4 -14.97 -6.26 -10.94
N TRP A 5 -14.13 -7.28 -11.02
CA TRP A 5 -12.72 -7.19 -10.67
C TRP A 5 -11.87 -6.44 -11.70
N GLU A 6 -12.23 -6.52 -12.98
CA GLU A 6 -11.57 -5.78 -14.06
C GLU A 6 -11.68 -4.27 -13.85
N ALA A 7 -12.89 -3.77 -13.61
CA ALA A 7 -13.12 -2.34 -13.36
C ALA A 7 -12.36 -1.85 -12.12
N ARG A 8 -12.26 -2.67 -11.07
CA ARG A 8 -11.45 -2.34 -9.87
C ARG A 8 -9.97 -2.30 -10.17
N GLN A 9 -9.48 -3.21 -11.02
CA GLN A 9 -8.08 -3.23 -11.43
C GLN A 9 -7.73 -2.00 -12.27
N GLU A 10 -8.60 -1.57 -13.18
CA GLU A 10 -8.41 -0.33 -13.94
C GLU A 10 -8.41 0.91 -13.06
N ALA A 11 -9.36 1.01 -12.12
CA ALA A 11 -9.37 2.10 -11.14
C ALA A 11 -8.07 2.13 -10.32
N PHE A 12 -7.57 0.97 -9.90
CA PHE A 12 -6.31 0.88 -9.16
C PHE A 12 -5.11 1.31 -10.00
N LYS A 13 -5.04 0.92 -11.27
CA LYS A 13 -3.99 1.39 -12.19
C LYS A 13 -3.99 2.91 -12.33
N SER A 14 -5.16 3.55 -12.40
CA SER A 14 -5.27 5.01 -12.44
C SER A 14 -4.67 5.67 -11.18
N VAL A 15 -4.97 5.12 -10.00
CA VAL A 15 -4.40 5.57 -8.72
C VAL A 15 -2.88 5.45 -8.70
N ILE A 16 -2.35 4.31 -9.16
CA ILE A 16 -0.89 4.08 -9.25
C ILE A 16 -0.23 5.11 -10.16
N GLN A 17 -0.79 5.37 -11.34
CA GLN A 17 -0.24 6.37 -12.26
C GLN A 17 -0.25 7.77 -11.64
N ASN A 18 -1.34 8.14 -10.96
CA ASN A 18 -1.41 9.41 -10.26
C ASN A 18 -0.36 9.52 -9.15
N ALA A 19 -0.19 8.49 -8.33
CA ALA A 19 0.80 8.44 -7.26
C ALA A 19 2.22 8.60 -7.80
N LYS A 20 2.60 7.83 -8.84
CA LYS A 20 3.91 7.92 -9.48
C LYS A 20 4.18 9.31 -10.07
N SER A 21 3.19 9.93 -10.70
CA SER A 21 3.35 11.26 -11.31
C SER A 21 3.65 12.38 -10.30
N ARG A 22 3.26 12.20 -9.03
CA ARG A 22 3.42 13.20 -7.95
C ARG A 22 4.55 12.85 -7.00
N SER A 23 5.20 11.70 -7.19
CA SER A 23 6.21 11.18 -6.29
C SER A 23 7.50 11.99 -6.33
N ARG A 24 8.07 12.23 -5.15
CA ARG A 24 9.39 12.84 -4.94
C ARG A 24 10.18 12.03 -3.92
N GLY A 25 10.25 10.71 -4.15
CA GLY A 25 10.97 9.76 -3.31
C GLY A 25 10.17 8.48 -3.12
N TYR A 26 9.06 8.57 -2.38
CA TYR A 26 8.14 7.46 -2.15
C TYR A 26 6.81 7.71 -2.84
N ASP A 27 6.25 6.67 -3.46
CA ASP A 27 5.00 6.75 -4.20
C ASP A 27 3.77 6.58 -3.29
N CYS A 28 3.92 5.83 -2.20
CA CYS A 28 2.86 5.59 -1.22
C CYS A 28 3.43 5.33 0.17
N LEU A 29 2.59 5.46 1.20
CA LEU A 29 2.93 5.17 2.59
C LEU A 29 2.04 4.02 3.09
N ILE A 30 2.67 3.01 3.70
CA ILE A 30 1.96 1.83 4.19
C ILE A 30 2.29 1.63 5.67
N PRO A 31 1.32 1.78 6.58
CA PRO A 31 1.52 1.42 7.98
C PRO A 31 1.58 -0.11 8.11
N VAL A 32 2.72 -0.64 8.55
CA VAL A 32 2.95 -2.07 8.72
C VAL A 32 2.93 -2.45 10.20
N SER A 33 1.98 -3.31 10.56
CA SER A 33 1.87 -3.89 11.91
C SER A 33 2.70 -5.16 12.08
N GLY A 34 3.21 -5.72 10.97
CA GLY A 34 3.81 -7.05 10.91
C GLY A 34 2.79 -8.18 10.65
N GLY A 35 1.52 -7.84 10.44
CA GLY A 35 0.48 -8.79 10.05
C GLY A 35 0.44 -9.08 8.56
N LYS A 36 -0.14 -10.22 8.18
CA LYS A 36 -0.25 -10.71 6.80
C LYS A 36 -0.85 -9.67 5.83
N ASP A 37 -1.87 -8.94 6.28
CA ASP A 37 -2.63 -8.04 5.42
C ASP A 37 -1.79 -6.82 5.04
N SER A 38 -1.04 -6.27 6.01
CA SER A 38 -0.09 -5.18 5.74
C SER A 38 1.06 -5.63 4.84
N THR A 39 1.52 -6.87 5.00
CA THR A 39 2.55 -7.43 4.11
C THR A 39 2.02 -7.61 2.69
N TRP A 40 0.79 -8.10 2.54
CA TRP A 40 0.16 -8.26 1.22
C TRP A 40 0.00 -6.91 0.50
N GLN A 41 -0.38 -5.85 1.22
CA GLN A 41 -0.45 -4.50 0.63
C GLN A 41 0.90 -4.02 0.10
N VAL A 42 1.99 -4.23 0.87
CA VAL A 42 3.34 -3.89 0.42
C VAL A 42 3.72 -4.69 -0.83
N LEU A 43 3.46 -6.00 -0.83
CA LEU A 43 3.75 -6.87 -1.98
C LEU A 43 3.00 -6.41 -3.23
N MET A 44 1.70 -6.11 -3.11
CA MET A 44 0.91 -5.58 -4.21
C MET A 44 1.47 -4.25 -4.74
N CYS A 45 1.92 -3.34 -3.87
CA CYS A 45 2.55 -2.11 -4.32
C CYS A 45 3.85 -2.39 -5.09
N LEU A 46 4.68 -3.32 -4.61
CA LEU A 46 5.93 -3.71 -5.26
C LEU A 46 5.69 -4.38 -6.63
N GLU A 47 4.69 -5.27 -6.75
CA GLU A 47 4.32 -5.93 -8.01
C GLU A 47 3.91 -4.93 -9.10
N TYR A 48 3.26 -3.83 -8.71
CA TYR A 48 2.87 -2.74 -9.62
C TYR A 48 3.98 -1.68 -9.78
N GLY A 49 5.17 -1.94 -9.23
CA GLY A 49 6.37 -1.11 -9.35
C GLY A 49 6.27 0.23 -8.64
N LEU A 50 5.49 0.32 -7.56
CA LEU A 50 5.51 1.47 -6.66
C LEU A 50 6.69 1.35 -5.69
N ASN A 51 7.16 2.49 -5.18
CA ASN A 51 8.13 2.59 -4.08
C ASN A 51 7.41 2.95 -2.76
N PRO A 52 6.92 1.97 -1.98
CA PRO A 52 6.23 2.23 -0.72
C PRO A 52 7.18 2.57 0.43
N LEU A 53 6.82 3.57 1.22
CA LEU A 53 7.39 3.82 2.55
C LEU A 53 6.63 2.99 3.59
N ALA A 54 7.21 1.86 4.00
CA ALA A 54 6.66 1.03 5.06
C ALA A 54 6.98 1.63 6.44
N VAL A 55 5.95 2.01 7.20
CA VAL A 55 6.09 2.65 8.52
C VAL A 55 5.54 1.72 9.59
N THR A 56 6.35 1.37 10.58
CA THR A 56 5.87 0.64 11.75
C THR A 56 5.82 1.58 12.96
N TRP A 57 4.74 1.48 13.75
CA TRP A 57 4.63 2.20 15.01
C TRP A 57 4.46 1.18 16.13
N ARG A 58 5.36 1.21 17.11
CA ARG A 58 5.19 0.46 18.36
C ARG A 58 4.69 1.43 19.43
N PRO A 59 3.53 1.17 20.06
CA PRO A 59 3.06 2.02 21.14
C PRO A 59 4.09 2.03 22.28
N PRO A 60 4.44 3.19 22.85
CA PRO A 60 5.51 3.32 23.84
C PRO A 60 5.19 2.71 25.21
N MET A 61 4.06 2.02 25.38
CA MET A 61 3.58 1.54 26.67
C MET A 61 3.32 0.03 26.64
N ARG A 62 4.22 -0.73 27.28
CA ARG A 62 3.96 -2.09 27.73
C ARG A 62 3.72 -1.97 29.25
N THR A 63 2.46 -2.05 29.69
CA THR A 63 2.16 -2.18 31.11
C THR A 63 2.85 -3.43 31.65
N LYS A 64 3.50 -3.29 32.81
CA LYS A 64 4.07 -4.41 33.57
C LYS A 64 2.97 -5.35 34.03
#